data_AF-A0A453PNC0-F1
#
_entry.id   AF-A0A453PNC0-F1
#
_cell.length_a   1.000
_cell.length_b   1.000
_cell.length_c   1.000
_cell.angle_alpha   90.00
_cell.angle_beta   90.00
_cell.angle_gamma   90.00
#
_symmetry.space_group_name_H-M   'P 1'
#
loop_
_entity.id
_entity.type
_entity.pdbx_description
1 polymer ?
#
loop_
_entity_poly.entity_id
_entity_poly.type
_entity_poly.pdbx_seq_one_letter_code
_entity_poly.pdbx_strand_id
1 'polypeptide(L)'
;GQLCVAKGELQMASDSFKIVLDEDGDNFPALLGQASVYFLMGDTEQQHKKALECYKNSLELYKRALRGYADCPAAVRLGIAFCRYKLGQLDRARQAFDRVLQLDPENFDALVALAIMDLQTNEAGEIRSGMEKMRRAFEIYPYCTLALNHLANHYFFTGQHFVVEQLSETALSSSSHGLLKSQSYYNLARSYHSKGDFETAGRYYMASVKEVNKPQDFVLPFVGLGQIQLKFGDFKRSLASFEKVLEVHPENCESLKAIGNIYANLGENDKAIETFKKVTRIDPKDHQAFVELGELLVESDWAAAMEYLKTACTLLRKAGEKIPVELLNGIGLLYFEKAEFELAEQSFKEALGDGIWVSIMDGTAGSSIANWSVQYRDQSFFHQLEENVSLELPCDKVTTLFNYARLLEELHDTVKASLLYRLIIFKV
;
A
#
# COMPACT_ATOMS: atom_id res chain seq x y z
N GLY A 1 5.39 -31.96 -33.26
CA GLY A 1 4.52 -30.78 -33.19
C GLY A 1 3.88 -30.63 -31.82
N GLN A 2 2.58 -30.95 -31.68
CA GLN A 2 1.80 -30.67 -30.46
C GLN A 2 2.36 -31.30 -29.17
N LEU A 3 2.88 -32.53 -29.23
CA LEU A 3 3.53 -33.17 -28.08
C LEU A 3 4.77 -32.39 -27.60
N CYS A 4 5.56 -31.84 -28.51
CA CYS A 4 6.72 -31.00 -28.18
C CYS A 4 6.26 -29.68 -27.53
N VAL A 5 5.14 -29.10 -27.99
CA VAL A 5 4.54 -27.92 -27.33
C VAL A 5 4.16 -28.25 -25.89
N ALA A 6 3.49 -29.37 -25.66
CA ALA A 6 3.10 -29.80 -24.32
C ALA A 6 4.31 -30.05 -23.38
N LYS A 7 5.46 -30.42 -23.94
CA LYS A 7 6.73 -30.60 -23.21
C LYS A 7 7.53 -29.30 -23.03
N GLY A 8 7.11 -28.19 -23.65
CA GLY A 8 7.87 -26.93 -23.65
C GLY A 8 9.06 -26.91 -24.62
N GLU A 9 9.20 -27.91 -25.49
CA GLU A 9 10.26 -28.02 -26.51
C GLU A 9 9.87 -27.17 -27.74
N LEU A 10 9.78 -25.85 -27.56
CA LEU A 10 9.19 -24.92 -28.55
C LEU A 10 9.94 -24.94 -29.89
N GLN A 11 11.27 -25.02 -29.88
CA GLN A 11 12.07 -25.05 -31.11
C GLN A 11 11.80 -26.32 -31.92
N MET A 12 11.83 -27.49 -31.29
CA MET A 12 11.51 -28.76 -31.94
C MET A 12 10.06 -28.82 -32.42
N ALA A 13 9.14 -28.21 -31.68
CA ALA A 13 7.75 -28.05 -32.11
C ALA A 13 7.66 -27.21 -33.39
N SER A 14 8.36 -26.08 -33.43
CA SER A 14 8.45 -25.17 -34.59
C SER A 14 8.97 -25.90 -35.82
N ASP A 15 10.09 -26.62 -35.68
CA ASP A 15 10.71 -27.36 -36.79
C ASP A 15 9.78 -28.46 -37.31
N SER A 16 9.06 -29.15 -36.40
CA SER A 16 8.06 -30.16 -36.80
C SER A 16 6.93 -29.58 -37.64
N PHE A 17 6.39 -28.40 -37.27
CA PHE A 17 5.29 -27.79 -38.00
C PHE A 17 5.77 -27.17 -39.32
N LYS A 18 7.01 -26.64 -39.35
CA LYS A 18 7.61 -26.15 -40.59
C LYS A 18 7.77 -27.23 -41.65
N ILE A 19 8.19 -28.44 -41.28
CA ILE A 19 8.27 -29.57 -42.23
C ILE A 19 6.93 -29.77 -42.95
N VAL A 20 5.82 -29.75 -42.20
CA VAL A 20 4.47 -29.89 -42.78
C VAL A 20 4.09 -28.68 -43.65
N LEU A 21 4.47 -27.47 -43.24
CA LEU A 21 4.22 -26.25 -44.00
C LEU A 21 5.07 -26.12 -45.26
N ASP A 22 6.24 -26.76 -45.31
CA ASP A 22 7.09 -26.81 -46.49
C ASP A 22 6.50 -27.76 -47.56
N GLU A 23 5.80 -28.82 -47.15
CA GLU A 23 5.06 -29.72 -48.03
C GLU A 23 3.70 -29.15 -48.45
N ASP A 24 2.94 -28.57 -47.50
CA ASP A 24 1.64 -27.94 -47.71
C ASP A 24 1.55 -26.61 -46.94
N GLY A 25 1.82 -25.53 -47.65
CA GLY A 25 1.90 -24.18 -47.09
C GLY A 25 0.60 -23.66 -46.47
N ASP A 26 -0.55 -24.24 -46.82
CA ASP A 26 -1.88 -23.85 -46.33
C ASP A 26 -2.50 -24.92 -45.41
N ASN A 27 -1.69 -25.87 -44.93
CA ASN A 27 -2.10 -26.87 -43.96
C ASN A 27 -2.60 -26.21 -42.66
N PHE A 28 -3.91 -26.24 -42.44
CA PHE A 28 -4.56 -25.46 -41.38
C PHE A 28 -4.11 -25.85 -39.96
N PRO A 29 -4.11 -27.13 -39.55
CA PRO A 29 -3.58 -27.52 -38.25
C PRO A 29 -2.11 -27.14 -38.03
N ALA A 30 -1.27 -27.23 -39.07
CA ALA A 30 0.13 -26.85 -38.97
C ALA A 30 0.30 -25.33 -38.83
N LEU A 31 -0.50 -24.52 -39.53
CA LEU A 31 -0.53 -23.06 -39.37
C LEU A 31 -0.92 -22.66 -37.94
N LEU A 32 -1.97 -23.26 -37.38
CA LEU A 32 -2.41 -22.97 -36.01
C LEU A 32 -1.38 -23.43 -34.96
N GLY A 33 -0.80 -24.62 -35.16
CA GLY A 33 0.28 -25.14 -34.31
C GLY A 33 1.49 -24.22 -34.32
N GLN A 34 1.94 -23.79 -35.50
CA GLN A 34 3.05 -22.87 -35.65
C GLN A 34 2.75 -21.48 -35.07
N ALA A 35 1.53 -20.96 -35.26
CA ALA A 35 1.10 -19.71 -34.67
C ALA A 35 1.13 -19.75 -33.14
N SER A 36 0.67 -20.86 -32.55
CA SER A 36 0.69 -21.10 -31.10
C SER A 36 2.13 -21.18 -30.58
N VAL A 37 3.03 -21.87 -31.29
CA VAL A 37 4.45 -21.94 -30.93
C VAL A 37 5.10 -20.56 -30.94
N TYR A 38 4.88 -19.75 -31.98
CA TYR A 38 5.41 -18.38 -32.02
C TYR A 38 4.86 -17.51 -30.89
N PHE A 39 3.58 -17.67 -30.53
CA PHE A 39 3.01 -16.95 -29.39
C PHE A 39 3.72 -17.32 -28.08
N LEU A 40 3.88 -18.62 -27.80
CA LEU A 40 4.55 -19.13 -26.61
C LEU A 40 6.04 -18.73 -26.57
N MET A 41 6.73 -18.76 -27.72
CA MET A 41 8.10 -18.25 -27.83
C MET A 41 8.18 -16.78 -27.42
N GLY A 42 7.20 -15.97 -27.85
CA GLY A 42 7.08 -14.57 -27.46
C GLY A 42 6.88 -14.37 -25.95
N ASP A 43 6.14 -15.25 -25.28
CA ASP A 43 5.94 -15.20 -23.82
C ASP A 43 7.21 -15.60 -23.05
N THR A 44 8.02 -16.51 -23.59
CA THR A 44 9.29 -16.92 -22.96
C THR A 44 10.47 -16.00 -23.25
N GLU A 45 10.34 -15.11 -24.23
CA GLU A 45 11.43 -14.27 -24.73
C GLU A 45 11.66 -13.05 -23.82
N GLN A 46 12.89 -12.87 -23.36
CA GLN A 46 13.25 -11.77 -22.47
C GLN A 46 13.45 -10.44 -23.22
N GLN A 47 13.84 -10.52 -24.50
CA GLN A 47 14.06 -9.33 -25.31
C GLN A 47 12.74 -8.82 -25.90
N HIS A 48 12.23 -7.70 -25.39
CA HIS A 48 10.95 -7.13 -25.81
C HIS A 48 10.80 -7.00 -27.34
N LYS A 49 11.85 -6.58 -28.05
CA LYS A 49 11.82 -6.46 -29.53
C LYS A 49 11.60 -7.80 -30.23
N LYS A 50 12.26 -8.88 -29.75
CA LYS A 50 12.10 -10.23 -30.31
C LYS A 50 10.73 -10.81 -29.94
N ALA A 51 10.26 -10.58 -28.73
CA ALA A 51 8.91 -10.97 -28.31
C ALA A 51 7.84 -10.37 -29.23
N LEU A 52 7.93 -9.06 -29.53
CA LEU A 52 7.04 -8.39 -30.48
C LEU A 52 7.11 -8.98 -31.90
N GLU A 53 8.28 -9.40 -32.36
CA GLU A 53 8.43 -10.07 -33.65
C GLU A 53 7.75 -11.45 -33.66
N CYS A 54 7.93 -12.25 -32.60
CA CYS A 54 7.23 -13.51 -32.41
C CYS A 54 5.70 -13.33 -32.44
N TYR A 55 5.16 -12.33 -31.74
CA TYR A 55 3.72 -12.03 -31.77
C TYR A 55 3.22 -11.57 -33.15
N LYS A 56 4.03 -10.82 -33.91
CA LYS A 56 3.71 -10.44 -35.30
C LYS A 56 3.65 -11.66 -36.21
N ASN A 57 4.63 -12.56 -36.09
CA ASN A 57 4.68 -13.79 -36.89
C ASN A 57 3.50 -14.71 -36.56
N SER A 58 3.18 -14.86 -35.26
CA SER A 58 2.00 -15.59 -34.80
C SER A 58 0.70 -14.99 -35.38
N LEU A 59 0.55 -13.66 -35.32
CA LEU A 59 -0.62 -12.96 -35.85
C LEU A 59 -0.80 -13.19 -37.36
N GLU A 60 0.29 -13.18 -38.13
CA GLU A 60 0.21 -13.37 -39.58
C GLU A 60 -0.22 -14.80 -39.93
N LEU A 61 0.26 -15.80 -39.20
CA LEU A 61 -0.16 -17.19 -39.38
C LEU A 61 -1.64 -17.40 -39.03
N TYR A 62 -2.13 -16.81 -37.93
CA TYR A 62 -3.55 -16.87 -37.60
C TYR A 62 -4.42 -16.17 -38.66
N LYS A 63 -3.97 -15.05 -39.23
CA LYS A 63 -4.68 -14.39 -40.33
C LYS A 63 -4.68 -15.23 -41.60
N ARG A 64 -3.57 -15.90 -41.92
CA ARG A 64 -3.48 -16.83 -43.06
C ARG A 64 -4.47 -17.99 -42.88
N ALA A 65 -4.51 -18.59 -41.70
CA ALA A 65 -5.46 -19.65 -41.37
C ALA A 65 -6.92 -19.18 -41.54
N LEU A 66 -7.25 -17.96 -41.11
CA LEU A 66 -8.59 -17.37 -41.27
C LEU A 66 -8.96 -17.08 -42.73
N ARG A 67 -7.99 -16.74 -43.59
CA ARG A 67 -8.22 -16.52 -45.03
C ARG A 67 -8.51 -17.83 -45.76
N GLY A 68 -7.81 -18.91 -45.39
CA GLY A 68 -8.01 -20.24 -45.97
C GLY A 68 -9.34 -20.87 -45.55
N TYR A 69 -9.77 -20.63 -44.31
CA TYR A 69 -11.00 -21.18 -43.76
C TYR A 69 -11.85 -20.07 -43.12
N ALA A 70 -12.85 -19.56 -43.85
CA ALA A 70 -13.70 -18.46 -43.36
C ALA A 70 -14.53 -18.84 -42.11
N ASP A 71 -14.95 -20.09 -42.01
CA ASP A 71 -15.81 -20.63 -40.94
C ASP A 71 -14.99 -21.22 -39.77
N CYS A 72 -13.86 -20.59 -39.45
CA CYS A 72 -12.99 -21.00 -38.36
C CYS A 72 -13.70 -20.96 -36.99
N PRO A 73 -13.36 -21.89 -36.07
CA PRO A 73 -13.78 -21.81 -34.67
C PRO A 73 -13.39 -20.48 -34.01
N ALA A 74 -14.13 -20.10 -32.97
CA ALA A 74 -13.87 -18.88 -32.19
C ALA A 74 -12.42 -18.84 -31.64
N ALA A 75 -11.83 -20.00 -31.32
CA ALA A 75 -10.46 -20.15 -30.84
C ALA A 75 -9.38 -19.52 -31.75
N VAL A 76 -9.57 -19.54 -33.08
CA VAL A 76 -8.61 -18.90 -34.01
C VAL A 76 -8.64 -17.38 -33.85
N ARG A 77 -9.84 -16.82 -33.68
CA ARG A 77 -10.03 -15.38 -33.45
C ARG A 77 -9.55 -14.97 -32.06
N LEU A 78 -9.64 -15.87 -31.07
CA LEU A 78 -9.05 -15.70 -29.75
C LEU A 78 -7.53 -15.56 -29.82
N GLY A 79 -6.86 -16.43 -30.59
CA GLY A 79 -5.42 -16.31 -30.86
C GLY A 79 -5.04 -14.96 -31.49
N ILE A 80 -5.81 -14.50 -32.50
CA ILE A 80 -5.63 -13.17 -33.11
C ILE A 80 -5.78 -12.05 -32.07
N ALA A 81 -6.79 -12.14 -31.21
CA ALA A 81 -7.07 -11.15 -30.19
C ALA A 81 -5.92 -11.04 -29.18
N PHE A 82 -5.40 -12.17 -28.68
CA PHE A 82 -4.25 -12.20 -27.79
C PHE A 82 -2.97 -11.68 -28.46
N CYS A 83 -2.70 -12.02 -29.72
CA CYS A 83 -1.56 -11.44 -30.44
C CYS A 83 -1.67 -9.92 -30.54
N ARG A 84 -2.86 -9.40 -30.88
CA ARG A 84 -3.10 -7.95 -30.95
C ARG A 84 -2.95 -7.27 -29.60
N TYR A 85 -3.42 -7.91 -28.53
CA TYR A 85 -3.25 -7.44 -27.16
C TYR A 85 -1.76 -7.33 -26.79
N LYS A 86 -0.98 -8.39 -27.02
CA LYS A 86 0.48 -8.41 -26.77
C LYS A 86 1.25 -7.42 -27.63
N LEU A 87 0.75 -7.08 -28.81
CA LEU A 87 1.30 -6.05 -29.71
C LEU A 87 0.89 -4.61 -29.34
N GLY A 88 0.11 -4.42 -28.26
CA GLY A 88 -0.37 -3.10 -27.82
C GLY A 88 -1.49 -2.51 -28.68
N GLN A 89 -2.09 -3.30 -29.59
CA GLN A 89 -3.20 -2.85 -30.45
C GLN A 89 -4.55 -3.03 -29.73
N LEU A 90 -4.76 -2.29 -28.63
CA LEU A 90 -5.86 -2.53 -27.69
C LEU A 90 -7.25 -2.46 -28.34
N ASP A 91 -7.55 -1.43 -29.14
CA ASP A 91 -8.87 -1.31 -29.80
C ASP A 91 -9.17 -2.49 -30.73
N ARG A 92 -8.15 -2.91 -31.48
CA ARG A 92 -8.25 -4.03 -32.41
C ARG A 92 -8.30 -5.38 -31.70
N ALA A 93 -7.70 -5.48 -30.51
CA ALA A 93 -7.79 -6.64 -29.64
C ALA A 93 -9.21 -6.76 -29.07
N ARG A 94 -9.76 -5.66 -28.54
CA ARG A 94 -11.14 -5.57 -28.03
C ARG A 94 -12.15 -6.02 -29.08
N GLN A 95 -12.10 -5.45 -30.28
CA GLN A 95 -12.97 -5.88 -31.40
C GLN A 95 -12.86 -7.38 -31.73
N ALA A 96 -11.64 -7.93 -31.61
CA ALA A 96 -11.42 -9.35 -31.87
C ALA A 96 -11.99 -10.23 -30.75
N PHE A 97 -11.82 -9.84 -29.48
CA PHE A 97 -12.45 -10.53 -28.35
C PHE A 97 -13.98 -10.43 -28.37
N ASP A 98 -14.54 -9.27 -28.71
CA ASP A 98 -15.99 -9.11 -28.87
C ASP A 98 -16.51 -10.04 -29.97
N ARG A 99 -15.77 -10.19 -31.07
CA ARG A 99 -16.13 -11.14 -32.13
C ARG A 99 -16.02 -12.60 -31.68
N VAL A 100 -15.10 -12.93 -30.77
CA VAL A 100 -15.04 -14.26 -30.14
C VAL A 100 -16.31 -14.50 -29.34
N LEU A 101 -16.73 -13.57 -28.49
CA LEU A 101 -17.95 -13.70 -27.68
C LEU A 101 -19.24 -13.73 -28.50
N GLN A 102 -19.27 -13.12 -29.68
CA GLN A 102 -20.41 -13.26 -30.61
C GLN A 102 -20.53 -14.66 -31.20
N LEU A 103 -19.43 -15.38 -31.34
CA LEU A 103 -19.40 -16.75 -31.88
C LEU A 103 -19.52 -17.80 -30.78
N ASP A 104 -18.94 -17.51 -29.62
CA ASP A 104 -18.89 -18.37 -28.44
C ASP A 104 -19.10 -17.49 -27.18
N PRO A 105 -20.35 -17.27 -26.77
CA PRO A 105 -20.68 -16.42 -25.62
C PRO A 105 -20.16 -16.92 -24.27
N GLU A 106 -19.76 -18.20 -24.19
CA GLU A 106 -19.24 -18.87 -23.00
C GLU A 106 -17.71 -18.96 -23.01
N ASN A 107 -17.04 -18.28 -23.95
CA ASN A 107 -15.58 -18.27 -24.01
C ASN A 107 -14.98 -17.50 -22.81
N PHE A 108 -14.58 -18.23 -21.76
CA PHE A 108 -14.07 -17.60 -20.55
C PHE A 108 -12.75 -16.85 -20.77
N ASP A 109 -11.87 -17.31 -21.68
CA ASP A 109 -10.61 -16.63 -21.99
C ASP A 109 -10.86 -15.22 -22.56
N ALA A 110 -11.82 -15.09 -23.48
CA ALA A 110 -12.22 -13.78 -24.02
C ALA A 110 -12.91 -12.91 -22.97
N LEU A 111 -13.75 -13.50 -22.09
CA LEU A 111 -14.37 -12.76 -20.98
C LEU A 111 -13.32 -12.22 -20.00
N VAL A 112 -12.34 -13.04 -19.60
CA VAL A 112 -11.26 -12.63 -18.69
C VAL A 112 -10.38 -11.56 -19.34
N ALA A 113 -10.02 -11.72 -20.62
CA ALA A 113 -9.21 -10.74 -21.32
C ALA A 113 -9.91 -9.37 -21.41
N LEU A 114 -11.18 -9.35 -21.80
CA LEU A 114 -11.98 -8.11 -21.82
C LEU A 114 -12.16 -7.53 -20.42
N ALA A 115 -12.39 -8.38 -19.40
CA ALA A 115 -12.51 -7.93 -18.03
C ALA A 115 -11.25 -7.21 -17.55
N ILE A 116 -10.06 -7.75 -17.85
CA ILE A 116 -8.78 -7.11 -17.51
C ILE A 116 -8.61 -5.80 -18.26
N MET A 117 -8.97 -5.75 -19.55
CA MET A 117 -8.92 -4.52 -20.33
C MET A 117 -9.83 -3.44 -19.75
N ASP A 118 -11.04 -3.79 -19.30
CA ASP A 118 -11.98 -2.86 -18.68
C ASP A 118 -11.45 -2.36 -17.32
N LEU A 119 -10.90 -3.26 -16.49
CA LEU A 119 -10.33 -2.93 -15.18
C LEU A 119 -9.12 -1.98 -15.26
N GLN A 120 -8.38 -1.97 -16.38
CA GLN A 120 -7.23 -1.08 -16.59
C GLN A 120 -7.61 0.37 -16.92
N THR A 121 -8.85 0.64 -17.36
CA THR A 121 -9.29 1.99 -17.77
C THR A 121 -9.50 2.95 -16.61
N ASN A 122 -9.56 2.44 -15.37
CA ASN A 122 -9.83 3.19 -14.13
C ASN A 122 -11.15 4.00 -14.12
N GLU A 123 -12.07 3.73 -15.05
CA GLU A 123 -13.40 4.33 -15.09
C GLU A 123 -14.40 3.47 -14.31
N ALA A 124 -15.22 4.09 -13.45
CA ALA A 124 -16.13 3.33 -12.57
C ALA A 124 -17.14 2.47 -13.33
N GLY A 125 -17.58 2.90 -14.52
CA GLY A 125 -18.47 2.14 -15.40
C GLY A 125 -17.80 0.89 -15.96
N GLU A 126 -16.59 1.05 -16.48
CA GLU A 126 -15.78 -0.03 -17.04
C GLU A 126 -15.33 -1.01 -15.96
N ILE A 127 -14.96 -0.54 -14.76
CA ILE A 127 -14.63 -1.42 -13.63
C ILE A 127 -15.81 -2.34 -13.31
N ARG A 128 -17.04 -1.80 -13.26
CA ARG A 128 -18.25 -2.61 -13.03
C ARG A 128 -18.46 -3.63 -14.15
N SER A 129 -18.31 -3.19 -15.40
CA SER A 129 -18.40 -4.03 -16.60
C SER A 129 -17.38 -5.16 -16.61
N GLY A 130 -16.15 -4.87 -16.18
CA GLY A 130 -15.06 -5.84 -16.05
C GLY A 130 -15.32 -6.85 -14.94
N MET A 131 -15.79 -6.41 -13.78
CA MET A 131 -16.15 -7.32 -12.67
C MET A 131 -17.31 -8.24 -13.04
N GLU A 132 -18.30 -7.77 -13.81
CA GLU A 132 -19.38 -8.58 -14.35
C GLU A 132 -18.86 -9.69 -15.27
N LYS A 133 -17.97 -9.36 -16.20
CA LYS A 133 -17.33 -10.33 -17.10
C LYS A 133 -16.47 -11.33 -16.31
N MET A 134 -15.76 -10.87 -15.28
CA MET A 134 -14.93 -11.72 -14.42
C MET A 134 -15.79 -12.73 -13.65
N ARG A 135 -16.95 -12.30 -13.14
CA ARG A 135 -17.90 -13.19 -12.46
C ARG A 135 -18.48 -14.23 -13.43
N ARG A 136 -18.89 -13.81 -14.63
CA ARG A 136 -19.36 -14.74 -15.67
C ARG A 136 -18.29 -15.76 -16.05
N ALA A 137 -17.04 -15.32 -16.19
CA ALA A 137 -15.92 -16.23 -16.46
C ALA A 137 -15.72 -17.26 -15.34
N PHE A 138 -15.87 -16.84 -14.08
CA PHE A 138 -15.84 -17.75 -12.92
C PHE A 138 -17.02 -18.72 -12.90
N GLU A 139 -18.23 -18.28 -13.24
CA GLU A 139 -19.42 -19.15 -13.34
C GLU A 139 -19.24 -20.25 -14.39
N ILE A 140 -18.58 -19.93 -15.52
CA ILE A 140 -18.28 -20.89 -16.59
C ILE A 140 -17.12 -21.81 -16.21
N TYR A 141 -16.03 -21.25 -15.70
CA TYR A 141 -14.82 -21.99 -15.32
C TYR A 141 -14.32 -21.57 -13.93
N PRO A 142 -14.79 -22.24 -12.85
CA PRO A 142 -14.48 -21.87 -11.47
C PRO A 142 -13.01 -21.99 -11.07
N TYR A 143 -12.18 -22.67 -11.86
CA TYR A 143 -10.77 -22.91 -11.57
C TYR A 143 -9.81 -21.91 -12.25
N CYS A 144 -10.35 -20.90 -12.94
CA CYS A 144 -9.53 -19.84 -13.54
C CYS A 144 -8.82 -19.01 -12.46
N THR A 145 -7.54 -19.29 -12.22
CA THR A 145 -6.73 -18.59 -11.19
C THR A 145 -6.74 -17.07 -11.37
N LEU A 146 -6.73 -16.59 -12.62
CA LEU A 146 -6.74 -15.16 -12.93
C LEU A 146 -8.06 -14.51 -12.49
N ALA A 147 -9.21 -15.15 -12.82
CA ALA A 147 -10.51 -14.67 -12.39
C ALA A 147 -10.67 -14.71 -10.86
N LEU A 148 -10.24 -15.82 -10.23
CA LEU A 148 -10.25 -15.98 -8.79
C LEU A 148 -9.44 -14.87 -8.08
N ASN A 149 -8.23 -14.56 -8.56
CA ASN A 149 -7.39 -13.52 -7.97
C ASN A 149 -7.98 -12.12 -8.12
N HIS A 150 -8.58 -11.80 -9.27
CA HIS A 150 -9.24 -10.51 -9.48
C HIS A 150 -10.51 -10.37 -8.64
N LEU A 151 -11.32 -11.43 -8.54
CA LEU A 151 -12.51 -11.48 -7.67
C LEU A 151 -12.11 -11.37 -6.20
N ALA A 152 -11.07 -12.08 -5.76
CA ALA A 152 -10.54 -11.99 -4.40
C ALA A 152 -10.08 -10.56 -4.07
N ASN A 153 -9.38 -9.90 -5.00
CA ASN A 153 -9.00 -8.49 -4.83
C ASN A 153 -10.22 -7.56 -4.71
N HIS A 154 -11.28 -7.78 -5.51
CA HIS A 154 -12.51 -7.02 -5.39
C HIS A 154 -13.19 -7.23 -4.03
N TYR A 155 -13.35 -8.48 -3.61
CA TYR A 155 -14.00 -8.80 -2.34
C TYR A 155 -13.22 -8.29 -1.13
N PHE A 156 -11.89 -8.20 -1.23
CA PHE A 156 -11.06 -7.56 -0.21
C PHE A 156 -11.47 -6.10 0.03
N PHE A 157 -11.66 -5.31 -1.02
CA PHE A 157 -12.12 -3.92 -0.89
C PHE A 157 -13.55 -3.80 -0.39
N THR A 158 -14.38 -4.83 -0.57
CA THR A 158 -15.73 -4.89 0.02
C THR A 158 -15.75 -5.40 1.47
N GLY A 159 -14.59 -5.76 2.04
CA GLY A 159 -14.46 -6.29 3.40
C GLY A 159 -14.91 -7.75 3.58
N GLN A 160 -15.21 -8.46 2.50
CA GLN A 160 -15.68 -9.86 2.54
C GLN A 160 -14.51 -10.86 2.63
N HIS A 161 -13.73 -10.77 3.71
CA HIS A 161 -12.48 -11.51 3.88
C HIS A 161 -12.62 -13.03 3.81
N PHE A 162 -13.73 -13.59 4.27
CA PHE A 162 -14.00 -15.03 4.15
C PHE A 162 -14.04 -15.50 2.68
N VAL A 163 -14.65 -14.70 1.80
CA VAL A 163 -14.71 -15.01 0.36
C VAL A 163 -13.33 -14.86 -0.27
N VAL A 164 -12.55 -13.85 0.15
CA VAL A 164 -11.15 -13.67 -0.31
C VAL A 164 -10.32 -14.92 -0.04
N GLU A 165 -10.47 -15.49 1.15
CA GLU A 165 -9.77 -16.71 1.57
C GLU A 165 -10.13 -17.91 0.70
N GLN A 166 -11.44 -18.19 0.54
CA GLN A 166 -11.89 -19.31 -0.29
C GLN A 166 -11.44 -19.18 -1.76
N LEU A 167 -11.58 -17.99 -2.35
CA LEU A 167 -11.17 -17.75 -3.73
C LEU A 167 -9.65 -17.86 -3.91
N SER A 168 -8.87 -17.40 -2.93
CA SER A 168 -7.41 -17.45 -3.03
C SER A 168 -6.86 -18.86 -2.77
N GLU A 169 -7.46 -19.64 -1.88
CA GLU A 169 -7.10 -21.04 -1.65
C GLU A 169 -7.43 -21.92 -2.86
N THR A 170 -8.61 -21.73 -3.46
CA THR A 170 -8.96 -22.41 -4.71
C THR A 170 -8.00 -22.05 -5.85
N ALA A 171 -7.62 -20.77 -5.96
CA ALA A 171 -6.62 -20.30 -6.94
C ALA A 171 -5.25 -20.96 -6.74
N LEU A 172 -4.81 -21.13 -5.49
CA LEU A 172 -3.56 -21.82 -5.16
C LEU A 172 -3.59 -23.31 -5.51
N SER A 173 -4.75 -23.96 -5.32
CA SER A 173 -4.92 -25.38 -5.65
C SER A 173 -4.91 -25.66 -7.14
N SER A 174 -5.39 -24.72 -7.96
CA SER A 174 -5.49 -24.89 -9.43
C SER A 174 -4.25 -24.41 -10.19
N SER A 175 -3.48 -23.47 -9.62
CA SER A 175 -2.39 -22.82 -10.34
C SER A 175 -1.09 -23.62 -10.32
N SER A 176 -0.41 -23.67 -11.47
CA SER A 176 1.00 -24.06 -11.59
C SER A 176 1.93 -22.85 -11.79
N HIS A 177 1.39 -21.66 -12.09
CA HIS A 177 2.14 -20.48 -12.48
C HIS A 177 2.56 -19.64 -11.26
N GLY A 178 3.87 -19.43 -11.08
CA GLY A 178 4.45 -18.75 -9.91
C GLY A 178 3.86 -17.36 -9.66
N LEU A 179 3.76 -16.50 -10.69
CA LEU A 179 3.18 -15.15 -10.54
C LEU A 179 1.72 -15.18 -10.03
N LEU A 180 0.89 -16.10 -10.55
CA LEU A 180 -0.50 -16.18 -10.13
C LEU A 180 -0.61 -16.73 -8.71
N LYS A 181 0.24 -17.69 -8.34
CA LYS A 181 0.35 -18.16 -6.94
C LYS A 181 0.77 -17.03 -6.01
N SER A 182 1.74 -16.22 -6.43
CA SER A 182 2.20 -15.07 -5.67
C SER A 182 1.06 -14.08 -5.40
N GLN A 183 0.24 -13.78 -6.41
CA GLN A 183 -0.97 -12.94 -6.26
C GLN A 183 -1.99 -13.56 -5.30
N SER A 184 -2.23 -14.87 -5.36
CA SER A 184 -3.15 -15.56 -4.46
C SER A 184 -2.64 -15.52 -3.01
N TYR A 185 -1.36 -15.83 -2.78
CA TYR A 185 -0.74 -15.70 -1.46
C TYR A 185 -0.80 -14.26 -0.94
N TYR A 186 -0.58 -13.28 -1.80
CA TYR A 186 -0.68 -11.89 -1.43
C TYR A 186 -2.09 -11.49 -1.01
N ASN A 187 -3.12 -11.96 -1.72
CA ASN A 187 -4.53 -11.74 -1.36
C ASN A 187 -4.88 -12.35 0.01
N LEU A 188 -4.39 -13.55 0.30
CA LEU A 188 -4.50 -14.15 1.64
C LEU A 188 -3.78 -13.28 2.68
N ALA A 189 -2.53 -12.90 2.40
CA ALA A 189 -1.71 -12.13 3.32
C ALA A 189 -2.38 -10.82 3.74
N ARG A 190 -2.90 -10.04 2.77
CA ARG A 190 -3.63 -8.79 3.09
C ARG A 190 -4.93 -9.04 3.84
N SER A 191 -5.63 -10.15 3.58
CA SER A 191 -6.85 -10.52 4.31
C SER A 191 -6.54 -10.73 5.80
N TYR A 192 -5.55 -11.57 6.11
CA TYR A 192 -5.11 -11.80 7.49
C TYR A 192 -4.50 -10.54 8.13
N HIS A 193 -3.75 -9.73 7.37
CA HIS A 193 -3.21 -8.45 7.82
C HIS A 193 -4.35 -7.53 8.29
N SER A 194 -5.41 -7.38 7.49
CA SER A 194 -6.57 -6.54 7.86
C SER A 194 -7.36 -7.08 9.06
N LYS A 195 -7.36 -8.39 9.30
CA LYS A 195 -7.94 -9.03 10.49
C LYS A 195 -7.09 -8.86 11.75
N GLY A 196 -5.86 -8.36 11.62
CA GLY A 196 -4.91 -8.24 12.73
C GLY A 196 -4.12 -9.51 13.05
N ASP A 197 -4.24 -10.56 12.25
CA ASP A 197 -3.41 -11.76 12.38
C ASP A 197 -2.10 -11.56 11.61
N PHE A 198 -1.18 -10.83 12.23
CA PHE A 198 0.09 -10.45 11.63
C PHE A 198 1.04 -11.64 11.44
N GLU A 199 0.89 -12.71 12.22
CA GLU A 199 1.74 -13.89 12.11
C GLU A 199 1.40 -14.70 10.83
N THR A 200 0.13 -15.00 10.60
CA THR A 200 -0.28 -15.71 9.37
C THR A 200 -0.09 -14.82 8.15
N ALA A 201 -0.38 -13.51 8.25
CA ALA A 201 -0.12 -12.55 7.19
C ALA A 201 1.37 -12.57 6.78
N GLY A 202 2.29 -12.53 7.75
CA GLY A 202 3.73 -12.60 7.48
C GLY A 202 4.15 -13.86 6.74
N ARG A 203 3.60 -15.03 7.11
CA ARG A 203 3.86 -16.30 6.41
C ARG A 203 3.40 -16.26 4.96
N TYR A 204 2.21 -15.72 4.70
CA TYR A 204 1.68 -15.61 3.33
C TYR A 204 2.40 -14.55 2.49
N TYR A 205 2.81 -13.41 3.06
CA TYR A 205 3.66 -12.45 2.35
C TYR A 205 5.01 -13.07 1.97
N MET A 206 5.62 -13.84 2.88
CA MET A 206 6.87 -14.56 2.59
C MET A 206 6.68 -15.62 1.50
N ALA A 207 5.58 -16.38 1.53
CA ALA A 207 5.24 -17.33 0.48
C ALA A 207 5.03 -16.63 -0.88
N SER A 208 4.35 -15.48 -0.88
CA SER A 208 4.14 -14.66 -2.06
C SER A 208 5.45 -14.18 -2.69
N VAL A 209 6.37 -13.64 -1.88
CA VAL A 209 7.70 -13.20 -2.35
C VAL A 209 8.52 -14.38 -2.91
N LYS A 210 8.41 -15.57 -2.30
CA LYS A 210 9.14 -16.77 -2.75
C LYS A 210 8.75 -17.26 -4.15
N GLU A 211 7.50 -17.02 -4.57
CA GLU A 211 7.00 -17.40 -5.90
C GLU A 211 7.39 -16.40 -7.00
N VAL A 212 7.93 -15.23 -6.64
CA VAL A 212 8.32 -14.17 -7.57
C VAL A 212 9.81 -14.26 -7.89
N ASN A 213 10.14 -14.29 -9.17
CA ASN A 213 11.54 -14.30 -9.62
C ASN A 213 12.19 -12.90 -9.57
N LYS A 214 11.44 -11.86 -9.94
CA LYS A 214 11.92 -10.48 -9.99
C LYS A 214 10.95 -9.53 -9.28
N PRO A 215 11.41 -8.59 -8.44
CA PRO A 215 10.53 -7.62 -7.79
C PRO A 215 9.66 -6.80 -8.76
N GLN A 216 10.15 -6.57 -9.99
CA GLN A 216 9.44 -5.86 -11.05
C GLN A 216 8.15 -6.56 -11.51
N ASP A 217 8.07 -7.89 -11.38
CA ASP A 217 6.89 -8.64 -11.80
C ASP A 217 5.74 -8.42 -10.81
N PHE A 218 6.06 -8.33 -9.51
CA PHE A 218 5.08 -8.09 -8.47
C PHE A 218 5.71 -7.57 -7.17
N VAL A 219 5.67 -6.24 -6.99
CA VAL A 219 6.35 -5.54 -5.89
C VAL A 219 5.52 -5.47 -4.60
N LEU A 220 4.19 -5.55 -4.68
CA LEU A 220 3.28 -5.33 -3.56
C LEU A 220 3.51 -6.25 -2.34
N PRO A 221 3.89 -7.54 -2.49
CA PRO A 221 4.18 -8.41 -1.34
C PRO A 221 5.36 -7.94 -0.51
N PHE A 222 6.35 -7.27 -1.11
CA PHE A 222 7.52 -6.75 -0.39
C PHE A 222 7.14 -5.61 0.56
N VAL A 223 6.21 -4.74 0.15
CA VAL A 223 5.64 -3.69 1.03
C VAL A 223 4.98 -4.32 2.25
N GLY A 224 4.08 -5.30 2.02
CA GLY A 224 3.37 -5.98 3.09
C GLY A 224 4.32 -6.74 4.03
N LEU A 225 5.31 -7.45 3.47
CA LEU A 225 6.32 -8.14 4.27
C LEU A 225 7.16 -7.17 5.12
N GLY A 226 7.58 -6.04 4.53
CA GLY A 226 8.32 -4.98 5.21
C GLY A 226 7.55 -4.40 6.39
N GLN A 227 6.25 -4.13 6.21
CA GLN A 227 5.35 -3.66 7.28
C GLN A 227 5.23 -4.69 8.43
N ILE A 228 5.06 -5.97 8.10
CA ILE A 228 4.98 -7.03 9.12
C ILE A 228 6.31 -7.16 9.88
N GLN A 229 7.44 -7.14 9.19
CA GLN A 229 8.76 -7.21 9.80
C GLN A 229 9.05 -6.01 10.71
N LEU A 230 8.66 -4.80 10.28
CA LEU A 230 8.73 -3.59 11.10
C LEU A 230 7.94 -3.76 12.40
N LYS A 231 6.72 -4.29 12.30
CA LYS A 231 5.84 -4.52 13.46
C LYS A 231 6.42 -5.49 14.48
N PHE A 232 7.17 -6.50 14.02
CA PHE A 232 7.86 -7.45 14.89
C PHE A 232 9.27 -6.98 15.32
N GLY A 233 9.69 -5.76 14.95
CA GLY A 233 11.00 -5.20 15.29
C GLY A 233 12.17 -5.79 14.50
N ASP A 234 11.92 -6.56 13.43
CA ASP A 234 12.97 -7.08 12.54
C ASP A 234 13.38 -6.00 11.52
N PHE A 235 14.01 -4.94 12.03
CA PHE A 235 14.40 -3.76 11.26
C PHE A 235 15.31 -4.09 10.08
N LYS A 236 16.24 -5.03 10.24
CA LYS A 236 17.19 -5.40 9.17
C LYS A 236 16.48 -6.07 7.99
N ARG A 237 15.58 -7.02 8.25
CA ARG A 237 14.82 -7.66 7.17
C ARG A 237 13.79 -6.70 6.57
N SER A 238 13.15 -5.88 7.40
CA SER A 238 12.21 -4.85 6.93
C SER A 238 12.86 -3.90 5.94
N LEU A 239 14.06 -3.41 6.27
CA LEU A 239 14.86 -2.55 5.39
C LEU A 239 15.15 -3.23 4.04
N ALA A 240 15.60 -4.49 4.04
CA ALA A 240 15.83 -5.24 2.80
C ALA A 240 14.55 -5.40 1.97
N SER A 241 13.39 -5.60 2.61
CA SER A 241 12.10 -5.68 1.92
C SER A 241 11.70 -4.36 1.27
N PHE A 242 11.86 -3.22 1.96
CA PHE A 242 11.56 -1.91 1.38
C PHE A 242 12.58 -1.47 0.32
N GLU A 243 13.85 -1.84 0.44
CA GLU A 243 14.85 -1.64 -0.62
C GLU A 243 14.44 -2.32 -1.93
N LYS A 244 13.84 -3.52 -1.86
CA LYS A 244 13.25 -4.18 -3.05
C LYS A 244 12.11 -3.41 -3.68
N VAL A 245 11.36 -2.63 -2.88
CA VAL A 245 10.32 -1.75 -3.41
C VAL A 245 10.96 -0.56 -4.12
N LEU A 246 11.99 0.04 -3.53
CA LEU A 246 12.71 1.17 -4.13
C LEU A 246 13.52 0.80 -5.38
N GLU A 247 13.94 -0.46 -5.54
CA GLU A 247 14.51 -0.98 -6.80
C GLU A 247 13.53 -0.85 -7.98
N VAL A 248 12.22 -0.94 -7.72
CA VAL A 248 11.16 -0.85 -8.75
C VAL A 248 10.57 0.56 -8.83
N HIS A 249 10.35 1.18 -7.67
CA HIS A 249 9.77 2.51 -7.53
C HIS A 249 10.67 3.38 -6.64
N PRO A 250 11.73 3.99 -7.20
CA PRO A 250 12.72 4.74 -6.42
C PRO A 250 12.16 5.93 -5.62
N GLU A 251 11.04 6.48 -6.06
CA GLU A 251 10.39 7.65 -5.47
C GLU A 251 9.13 7.29 -4.65
N ASN A 252 8.99 6.03 -4.22
CA ASN A 252 7.85 5.63 -3.39
C ASN A 252 7.99 6.23 -1.97
N CYS A 253 7.26 7.33 -1.70
CA CYS A 253 7.31 8.05 -0.42
C CYS A 253 7.00 7.16 0.78
N GLU A 254 6.02 6.25 0.69
CA GLU A 254 5.66 5.35 1.79
C GLU A 254 6.82 4.43 2.20
N SER A 255 7.53 3.84 1.22
CA SER A 255 8.70 3.01 1.49
C SER A 255 9.89 3.82 2.01
N LEU A 256 10.10 5.04 1.49
CA LEU A 256 11.14 5.94 1.99
C LEU A 256 10.88 6.36 3.44
N LYS A 257 9.64 6.69 3.81
CA LYS A 257 9.26 6.98 5.20
C LYS A 257 9.50 5.79 6.11
N ALA A 258 9.11 4.59 5.67
CA ALA A 258 9.36 3.37 6.43
C ALA A 258 10.86 3.13 6.65
N ILE A 259 11.71 3.32 5.63
CA ILE A 259 13.17 3.22 5.77
C ILE A 259 13.74 4.31 6.69
N GLY A 260 13.25 5.55 6.59
CA GLY A 260 13.64 6.64 7.48
C GLY A 260 13.35 6.30 8.95
N ASN A 261 12.14 5.79 9.22
CA ASN A 261 11.74 5.29 10.55
C ASN A 261 12.62 4.13 11.02
N ILE A 262 12.99 3.21 10.12
CA ILE A 262 13.89 2.10 10.46
C ILE A 262 15.27 2.62 10.85
N TYR A 263 15.84 3.56 10.08
CA TYR A 263 17.14 4.15 10.41
C TYR A 263 17.11 4.90 11.74
N ALA A 264 16.05 5.68 12.01
CA ALA A 264 15.87 6.36 13.29
C ALA A 264 15.84 5.36 14.47
N ASN A 265 15.09 4.27 14.34
CA ASN A 265 15.02 3.22 15.38
C ASN A 265 16.34 2.44 15.55
N LEU A 266 17.17 2.36 14.52
CA LEU A 266 18.52 1.78 14.59
C LEU A 266 19.56 2.76 15.15
N GLY A 267 19.18 4.02 15.43
CA GLY A 267 20.09 5.08 15.86
C GLY A 267 20.95 5.67 14.73
N GLU A 268 20.66 5.33 13.48
CA GLU A 268 21.36 5.85 12.29
C GLU A 268 20.74 7.19 11.83
N ASN A 269 20.73 8.18 12.73
CA ASN A 269 20.02 9.46 12.55
C ASN A 269 20.43 10.21 11.28
N ASP A 270 21.72 10.19 10.91
CA ASP A 270 22.21 10.86 9.68
C ASP A 270 21.52 10.31 8.42
N LYS A 271 21.37 8.97 8.34
CA LYS A 271 20.69 8.32 7.22
C LYS A 271 19.19 8.54 7.25
N ALA A 272 18.60 8.56 8.45
CA ALA A 272 17.18 8.88 8.61
C ALA A 272 16.88 10.29 8.09
N ILE A 273 17.68 11.30 8.51
CA ILE A 273 17.57 12.68 8.06
C ILE A 273 17.73 12.79 6.54
N GLU A 274 18.74 12.13 5.95
CA GLU A 274 18.91 12.14 4.49
C GLU A 274 17.69 11.54 3.77
N THR A 275 17.14 10.45 4.32
CA THR A 275 15.99 9.75 3.73
C THR A 275 14.72 10.61 3.80
N PHE A 276 14.40 11.21 4.95
CA PHE A 276 13.24 12.09 5.04
C PHE A 276 13.41 13.41 4.28
N LYS A 277 14.64 13.93 4.13
CA LYS A 277 14.93 15.05 3.21
C LYS A 277 14.64 14.68 1.75
N LYS A 278 14.79 13.41 1.36
CA LYS A 278 14.34 12.95 0.04
C LYS A 278 12.81 12.94 -0.04
N VAL A 279 12.12 12.44 0.98
CA VAL A 279 10.64 12.44 1.02
C VAL A 279 10.07 13.84 0.87
N THR A 280 10.55 14.81 1.65
CA THR A 280 10.06 16.21 1.58
C THR A 280 10.36 16.92 0.25
N ARG A 281 11.36 16.46 -0.51
CA ARG A 281 11.61 16.93 -1.88
C ARG A 281 10.66 16.32 -2.90
N ILE A 282 10.31 15.04 -2.74
CA ILE A 282 9.41 14.30 -3.64
C ILE A 282 7.96 14.73 -3.39
N ASP A 283 7.54 14.77 -2.13
CA ASP A 283 6.23 15.23 -1.69
C ASP A 283 6.34 16.38 -0.67
N PRO A 284 6.30 17.65 -1.13
CA PRO A 284 6.33 18.81 -0.26
C PRO A 284 5.07 19.01 0.60
N LYS A 285 4.05 18.16 0.46
CA LYS A 285 2.81 18.23 1.26
C LYS A 285 2.75 17.18 2.37
N ASP A 286 3.71 16.26 2.41
CA ASP A 286 3.76 15.22 3.44
C ASP A 286 4.19 15.81 4.79
N HIS A 287 3.20 16.23 5.59
CA HIS A 287 3.44 16.79 6.92
C HIS A 287 4.15 15.81 7.85
N GLN A 288 3.93 14.49 7.71
CA GLN A 288 4.55 13.49 8.58
C GLN A 288 6.06 13.50 8.37
N ALA A 289 6.52 13.54 7.12
CA ALA A 289 7.95 13.60 6.83
C ALA A 289 8.63 14.86 7.43
N PHE A 290 7.91 15.98 7.52
CA PHE A 290 8.38 17.19 8.19
C PHE A 290 8.45 17.04 9.71
N VAL A 291 7.48 16.37 10.33
CA VAL A 291 7.50 16.05 11.77
C VAL A 291 8.70 15.18 12.11
N GLU A 292 8.89 14.06 11.41
CA GLU A 292 10.00 13.13 11.64
C GLU A 292 11.37 13.81 11.47
N LEU A 293 11.51 14.69 10.46
CA LEU A 293 12.72 15.49 10.30
C LEU A 293 12.95 16.45 11.45
N GLY A 294 11.89 17.13 11.88
CA GLY A 294 11.94 18.05 13.00
C GLY A 294 12.45 17.36 14.26
N GLU A 295 11.86 16.22 14.60
CA GLU A 295 12.23 15.41 15.77
C GLU A 295 13.67 14.90 15.72
N LEU A 296 14.12 14.40 14.56
CA LEU A 296 15.51 13.95 14.37
C LEU A 296 16.55 15.07 14.46
N LEU A 297 16.16 16.31 14.18
CA LEU A 297 17.05 17.47 14.17
C LEU A 297 17.10 18.22 15.50
N VAL A 298 16.21 17.92 16.46
CA VAL A 298 16.12 18.61 17.77
C VAL A 298 17.50 18.72 18.45
N GLU A 299 18.27 17.63 18.48
CA GLU A 299 19.56 17.59 19.15
C GLU A 299 20.71 18.18 18.32
N SER A 300 20.59 18.20 16.99
CA SER A 300 21.69 18.53 16.08
C SER A 300 21.60 19.95 15.50
N ASP A 301 20.40 20.39 15.10
CA ASP A 301 20.12 21.71 14.53
C ASP A 301 18.71 22.16 14.93
N TRP A 302 18.64 22.81 16.10
CA TRP A 302 17.41 23.37 16.64
C TRP A 302 16.69 24.31 15.68
N ALA A 303 17.43 25.14 14.92
CA ALA A 303 16.83 26.14 14.05
C ALA A 303 16.12 25.46 12.86
N ALA A 304 16.77 24.46 12.27
CA ALA A 304 16.16 23.63 11.24
C ALA A 304 14.99 22.81 11.80
N ALA A 305 15.13 22.22 12.98
CA ALA A 305 14.06 21.47 13.65
C ALA A 305 12.79 22.32 13.81
N MET A 306 12.94 23.54 14.35
CA MET A 306 11.85 24.49 14.52
C MET A 306 11.21 24.89 13.19
N GLU A 307 12.00 25.09 12.14
CA GLU A 307 11.48 25.39 10.80
C GLU A 307 10.62 24.24 10.27
N TYR A 308 11.11 22.99 10.33
CA TYR A 308 10.39 21.81 9.83
C TYR A 308 9.11 21.50 10.63
N LEU A 309 9.12 21.64 11.96
CA LEU A 309 7.91 21.44 12.77
C LEU A 309 6.87 22.53 12.49
N LYS A 310 7.29 23.78 12.29
CA LYS A 310 6.39 24.87 11.88
C LYS A 310 5.81 24.63 10.50
N THR A 311 6.61 24.19 9.53
CA THR A 311 6.08 23.89 8.19
C THR A 311 5.06 22.76 8.25
N ALA A 312 5.29 21.70 9.04
CA ALA A 312 4.29 20.65 9.30
C ALA A 312 2.97 21.23 9.84
N CYS A 313 3.02 22.10 10.86
CA CYS A 313 1.84 22.81 11.38
C CYS A 313 1.12 23.63 10.30
N THR A 314 1.86 24.35 9.45
CA THR A 314 1.23 25.13 8.37
C THR A 314 0.57 24.25 7.31
N LEU A 315 1.13 23.07 7.01
CA LEU A 315 0.56 22.11 6.08
C LEU A 315 -0.74 21.53 6.64
N LEU A 316 -0.74 21.10 7.90
CA LEU A 316 -1.93 20.61 8.60
C LEU A 316 -3.04 21.67 8.64
N ARG A 317 -2.71 22.92 9.01
CA ARG A 317 -3.67 24.04 9.00
C ARG A 317 -4.26 24.29 7.61
N LYS A 318 -3.44 24.21 6.55
CA LYS A 318 -3.90 24.36 5.16
C LYS A 318 -4.79 23.21 4.71
N ALA A 319 -4.54 21.99 5.20
CA ALA A 319 -5.38 20.83 4.95
C ALA A 319 -6.71 20.87 5.73
N GLY A 320 -6.84 21.75 6.73
CA GLY A 320 -7.98 21.78 7.64
C GLY A 320 -7.96 20.64 8.66
N GLU A 321 -6.80 20.00 8.82
CA GLU A 321 -6.61 18.90 9.76
C GLU A 321 -6.25 19.42 11.15
N LYS A 322 -6.65 18.68 12.18
CA LYS A 322 -6.32 19.01 13.56
C LYS A 322 -4.83 18.78 13.78
N ILE A 323 -4.15 19.78 14.34
CA ILE A 323 -2.73 19.64 14.69
C ILE A 323 -2.60 18.65 15.87
N PRO A 324 -1.74 17.62 15.74
CA PRO A 324 -1.47 16.71 16.85
C PRO A 324 -0.95 17.45 18.09
N VAL A 325 -1.39 17.00 19.27
CA VAL A 325 -1.00 17.61 20.55
C VAL A 325 0.51 17.43 20.76
N GLU A 326 1.05 16.29 20.34
CA GLU A 326 2.46 15.91 20.42
C GLU A 326 3.34 16.89 19.65
N LEU A 327 2.90 17.32 18.46
CA LEU A 327 3.62 18.28 17.62
C LEU A 327 3.70 19.66 18.27
N LEU A 328 2.59 20.17 18.79
CA LEU A 328 2.56 21.47 19.48
C LEU A 328 3.33 21.42 20.81
N ASN A 329 3.27 20.30 21.53
CA ASN A 329 4.07 20.06 22.72
C ASN A 329 5.58 20.05 22.40
N GLY A 330 5.99 19.39 21.30
CA GLY A 330 7.37 19.39 20.83
C GLY A 330 7.87 20.81 20.50
N ILE A 331 7.05 21.62 19.82
CA ILE A 331 7.36 23.03 19.55
C ILE A 331 7.47 23.84 20.85
N GLY A 332 6.53 23.65 21.79
CA GLY A 332 6.56 24.31 23.09
C GLY A 332 7.81 23.96 23.91
N LEU A 333 8.24 22.70 23.86
CA LEU A 333 9.48 22.25 24.51
C LEU A 333 10.72 22.91 23.90
N LEU A 334 10.79 23.01 22.58
CA LEU A 334 11.89 23.68 21.89
C LEU A 334 11.99 25.18 22.25
N TYR A 335 10.84 25.86 22.41
CA TYR A 335 10.81 27.23 22.91
C TYR A 335 11.23 27.34 24.38
N PHE A 336 10.80 26.39 25.21
CA PHE A 336 11.15 26.32 26.62
C PHE A 336 12.67 26.17 26.81
N GLU A 337 13.32 25.28 26.06
CA GLU A 337 14.78 25.08 26.11
C GLU A 337 15.58 26.32 25.68
N LYS A 338 15.00 27.17 24.84
CA LYS A 338 15.57 28.46 24.44
C LYS A 338 15.26 29.62 25.39
N ALA A 339 14.55 29.35 26.48
CA ALA A 339 14.02 30.35 27.42
C ALA A 339 13.06 31.38 26.76
N GLU A 340 12.43 31.02 25.65
CA GLU A 340 11.37 31.81 25.01
C GLU A 340 10.01 31.47 25.64
N PHE A 341 9.88 31.79 26.93
CA PHE A 341 8.80 31.32 27.78
C PHE A 341 7.39 31.76 27.32
N GLU A 342 7.25 32.96 26.75
CA GLU A 342 5.95 33.44 26.25
C GLU A 342 5.44 32.60 25.07
N LEU A 343 6.34 32.21 24.15
CA LEU A 343 6.00 31.39 22.98
C LEU A 343 5.80 29.92 23.37
N ALA A 344 6.58 29.43 24.35
CA ALA A 344 6.37 28.12 24.95
C ALA A 344 4.97 28.03 25.60
N GLU A 345 4.58 29.05 26.38
CA GLU A 345 3.26 29.12 27.01
C GLU A 345 2.13 29.11 25.97
N GLN A 346 2.25 29.91 24.91
CA GLN A 346 1.25 29.92 23.82
C GLN A 346 1.12 28.54 23.17
N SER A 347 2.24 27.87 22.89
CA SER A 347 2.25 26.55 22.25
C SER A 347 1.64 25.47 23.15
N PHE A 348 1.96 25.47 24.45
CA PHE A 348 1.35 24.54 25.40
C PHE A 348 -0.15 24.79 25.60
N LYS A 349 -0.58 26.06 25.65
CA LYS A 349 -2.01 26.41 25.70
C LYS A 349 -2.75 25.97 24.43
N GLU A 350 -2.16 26.17 23.26
CA GLU A 350 -2.75 25.72 21.98
C GLU A 350 -2.85 24.17 21.94
N ALA A 351 -1.82 23.47 22.40
CA ALA A 351 -1.79 22.01 22.47
C ALA A 351 -2.86 21.45 23.42
N LEU A 352 -3.00 22.07 24.60
CA LEU A 352 -3.97 21.66 25.60
C LEU A 352 -5.41 22.01 25.17
N GLY A 353 -5.64 23.14 24.51
CA GLY A 353 -6.97 23.58 24.09
C GLY A 353 -7.94 23.74 25.28
N ASP A 354 -9.23 23.48 25.07
CA ASP A 354 -10.23 23.57 26.13
C ASP A 354 -10.13 22.40 27.11
N GLY A 355 -10.26 22.71 28.41
CA GLY A 355 -10.31 21.72 29.49
C GLY A 355 -10.15 22.36 30.86
N ILE A 356 -10.06 21.53 31.90
CA ILE A 356 -10.06 21.96 33.30
C ILE A 356 -8.82 22.76 33.66
N TRP A 357 -7.70 22.52 32.96
CA TRP A 357 -6.51 23.36 33.07
C TRP A 357 -6.82 24.83 32.78
N VAL A 358 -7.75 25.17 31.88
CA VAL A 358 -8.15 26.56 31.64
C VAL A 358 -8.78 27.16 32.91
N SER A 359 -9.70 26.44 33.55
CA SER A 359 -10.33 26.90 34.80
C SER A 359 -9.36 26.99 35.98
N ILE A 360 -8.34 26.12 36.03
CA ILE A 360 -7.23 26.21 36.98
C ILE A 360 -6.38 27.44 36.69
N MET A 361 -6.11 27.73 35.43
CA MET A 361 -5.27 28.86 34.99
C MET A 361 -5.93 30.22 35.21
N ASP A 362 -7.23 30.32 34.97
CA ASP A 362 -8.04 31.54 35.12
C ASP A 362 -8.49 31.77 36.58
N GLY A 363 -8.26 30.80 37.48
CA GLY A 363 -8.65 30.87 38.89
C GLY A 363 -10.16 30.79 39.12
N THR A 364 -10.92 30.37 38.11
CA THR A 364 -12.40 30.27 38.16
C THR A 364 -12.89 28.94 38.73
N ALA A 365 -12.01 27.92 38.81
CA ALA A 365 -12.32 26.61 39.40
C ALA A 365 -12.54 26.65 40.93
N GLY A 366 -12.48 27.82 41.58
CA GLY A 366 -12.93 28.00 42.95
C GLY A 366 -12.37 29.26 43.58
N SER A 367 -13.25 30.11 44.13
CA SER A 367 -12.95 31.29 44.94
C SER A 367 -12.27 30.98 46.29
N SER A 368 -11.50 29.90 46.38
CA SER A 368 -10.86 29.35 47.57
C SER A 368 -9.38 28.95 47.36
N ILE A 369 -8.79 29.20 46.17
CA ILE A 369 -7.37 28.92 45.90
C ILE A 369 -6.45 29.64 46.90
N ALA A 370 -6.88 30.79 47.43
CA ALA A 370 -6.12 31.60 48.39
C ALA A 370 -5.99 30.99 49.80
N ASN A 371 -6.81 30.01 50.19
CA ASN A 371 -6.83 29.50 51.57
C ASN A 371 -6.12 28.14 51.76
N TRP A 372 -5.75 27.43 50.70
CA TRP A 372 -5.38 26.00 50.79
C TRP A 372 -3.89 25.74 50.53
N SER A 373 -3.07 26.74 50.85
CA SER A 373 -1.65 26.49 51.08
C SER A 373 -1.50 25.54 52.28
N VAL A 374 -0.56 24.60 52.15
CA VAL A 374 0.25 23.97 53.23
C VAL A 374 0.21 22.43 53.34
N GLN A 375 -0.75 21.67 52.81
CA GLN A 375 -0.61 20.18 52.82
C GLN A 375 -0.47 19.55 51.42
N TYR A 376 0.77 19.16 51.10
CA TYR A 376 1.20 18.45 49.88
C TYR A 376 0.49 17.10 49.61
N ARG A 377 -0.41 16.65 50.50
CA ARG A 377 -1.09 15.34 50.42
C ARG A 377 -2.61 15.42 50.27
N ASP A 378 -3.19 16.61 50.26
CA ASP A 378 -4.65 16.72 50.26
C ASP A 378 -5.23 16.66 48.83
N GLN A 379 -5.69 15.47 48.44
CA GLN A 379 -6.40 15.23 47.17
C GLN A 379 -7.91 15.49 47.28
N SER A 380 -8.42 15.86 48.47
CA SER A 380 -9.85 16.11 48.70
C SER A 380 -10.44 17.16 47.76
N PHE A 381 -9.62 18.13 47.33
CA PHE A 381 -9.99 19.13 46.32
C PHE A 381 -10.46 18.50 45.00
N PHE A 382 -9.72 17.53 44.47
CA PHE A 382 -10.06 16.92 43.18
C PHE A 382 -11.30 16.03 43.30
N HIS A 383 -11.50 15.36 44.44
CA HIS A 383 -12.73 14.63 44.71
C HIS A 383 -13.97 15.56 44.80
N GLN A 384 -13.86 16.72 45.45
CA GLN A 384 -14.95 17.71 45.51
C GLN A 384 -15.24 18.38 44.16
N LEU A 385 -14.21 18.58 43.34
CA LEU A 385 -14.38 19.05 41.97
C LEU A 385 -15.06 17.99 41.09
N GLU A 386 -14.75 16.71 41.29
CA GLU A 386 -15.35 15.61 40.52
C GLU A 386 -16.85 15.47 40.76
N GLU A 387 -17.32 15.83 41.95
CA GLU A 387 -18.76 15.89 42.28
C GLU A 387 -19.51 16.95 41.45
N ASN A 388 -18.82 17.98 40.95
CA ASN A 388 -19.43 19.14 40.28
C ASN A 388 -19.03 19.29 38.79
N VAL A 389 -17.89 18.75 38.39
CA VAL A 389 -17.30 18.88 37.04
C VAL A 389 -16.62 17.58 36.64
N SER A 390 -16.86 17.10 35.41
CA SER A 390 -16.14 15.93 34.87
C SER A 390 -14.65 16.21 34.78
N LEU A 391 -13.83 15.49 35.56
CA LEU A 391 -12.37 15.54 35.55
C LEU A 391 -11.76 14.56 34.54
N GLU A 392 -12.04 14.74 33.25
CA GLU A 392 -11.39 13.96 32.20
C GLU A 392 -10.00 14.51 31.88
N LEU A 393 -8.97 13.67 32.00
CA LEU A 393 -7.61 13.96 31.56
C LEU A 393 -7.25 12.99 30.41
N PRO A 394 -7.32 13.46 29.16
CA PRO A 394 -6.89 12.67 28.00
C PRO A 394 -5.41 12.28 28.11
N CYS A 395 -5.09 11.00 27.86
CA CYS A 395 -3.73 10.47 28.01
C CYS A 395 -2.71 11.18 27.10
N ASP A 396 -3.12 11.63 25.92
CA ASP A 396 -2.33 12.40 24.95
C ASP A 396 -1.91 13.78 25.48
N LYS A 397 -2.65 14.35 26.45
CA LYS A 397 -2.36 15.68 27.02
C LYS A 397 -1.51 15.64 28.27
N VAL A 398 -1.28 14.47 28.87
CA VAL A 398 -0.55 14.33 30.14
C VAL A 398 0.87 14.90 30.06
N THR A 399 1.60 14.56 29.00
CA THR A 399 2.98 15.03 28.77
C THR A 399 3.03 16.54 28.55
N THR A 400 2.08 17.09 27.81
CA THR A 400 1.95 18.54 27.59
C THR A 400 1.63 19.28 28.87
N LEU A 401 0.73 18.73 29.70
CA LEU A 401 0.33 19.33 30.96
C LEU A 401 1.49 19.32 31.98
N PHE A 402 2.29 18.25 31.96
CA PHE A 402 3.53 18.17 32.73
C PHE A 402 4.56 19.22 32.30
N ASN A 403 4.81 19.35 30.99
CA ASN A 403 5.73 20.35 30.46
C ASN A 403 5.25 21.79 30.72
N TYR A 404 3.94 22.02 30.67
CA TYR A 404 3.36 23.31 31.01
C TYR A 404 3.51 23.65 32.50
N ALA A 405 3.34 22.66 33.39
CA ALA A 405 3.61 22.84 34.82
C ALA A 405 5.08 23.21 35.09
N ARG A 406 6.03 22.57 34.39
CA ARG A 406 7.47 22.93 34.47
C ARG A 406 7.74 24.36 34.03
N LEU A 407 7.10 24.81 32.95
CA LEU A 407 7.20 26.20 32.51
C LEU A 407 6.71 27.19 33.59
N LEU A 408 5.61 26.87 34.27
CA LEU A 408 5.08 27.72 35.35
C LEU A 408 6.02 27.79 36.56
N GLU A 409 6.76 26.72 36.87
CA GLU A 409 7.79 26.76 37.92
C GLU A 409 8.92 27.74 37.58
N GLU A 410 9.40 27.72 36.33
CA GLU A 410 10.43 28.66 35.85
C GLU A 410 9.91 30.11 35.84
N LEU A 411 8.62 30.32 35.59
CA LEU A 411 7.95 31.62 35.70
C LEU A 411 7.59 32.00 37.16
N HIS A 412 7.98 31.19 38.13
CA HIS A 412 7.71 31.36 39.57
C HIS A 412 6.22 31.31 39.98
N ASP A 413 5.33 30.80 39.12
CA ASP A 413 3.93 30.50 39.47
C ASP A 413 3.79 29.09 40.06
N THR A 414 4.41 28.92 41.23
CA THR A 414 4.49 27.63 41.95
C THR A 414 3.12 27.08 42.38
N VAL A 415 2.13 27.95 42.56
CA VAL A 415 0.77 27.54 42.95
C VAL A 415 0.09 26.82 41.80
N LYS A 416 0.07 27.42 40.60
CA LYS A 416 -0.54 26.79 39.42
C LYS A 416 0.22 25.55 38.99
N ALA A 417 1.56 25.58 39.02
CA ALA A 417 2.37 24.40 38.74
C ALA A 417 2.02 23.22 39.68
N SER A 418 1.92 23.47 40.99
CA SER A 418 1.56 22.43 41.97
C SER A 418 0.17 21.84 41.70
N LEU A 419 -0.80 22.67 41.32
CA LEU A 419 -2.14 22.21 40.98
C LEU A 419 -2.14 21.30 39.75
N LEU A 420 -1.40 21.65 38.70
CA LEU A 420 -1.29 20.82 37.48
C LEU A 420 -0.62 19.47 37.76
N TYR A 421 0.48 19.44 38.52
CA TYR A 421 1.12 18.17 38.89
C TYR A 421 0.19 17.26 39.69
N ARG A 422 -0.60 17.81 40.63
CA ARG A 422 -1.55 17.03 41.41
C ARG A 422 -2.69 16.49 40.54
N LEU A 423 -3.16 17.26 39.55
CA LEU A 423 -4.16 16.80 38.59
C LEU A 423 -3.66 15.57 37.81
N ILE A 424 -2.40 15.59 37.38
CA ILE A 424 -1.78 14.44 36.70
C ILE A 424 -1.77 13.22 37.62
N ILE A 425 -1.25 13.37 38.85
CA ILE A 425 -1.15 12.26 39.82
C ILE A 425 -2.52 11.71 40.22
N PHE A 426 -3.57 12.54 40.20
CA PHE A 426 -4.92 12.11 40.54
C PHE A 426 -5.57 11.24 39.45
N LYS A 427 -5.17 11.40 38.18
CA LYS A 427 -5.82 10.77 37.02
C LYS A 427 -4.99 9.69 36.34
N VAL A 428 -3.68 9.69 36.54
CA VAL A 428 -2.74 8.63 36.10
C VAL A 428 -2.57 7.63 37.23
#